data_AF-A0A3B8JKT6-F1
#
_entry.id   AF-A0A3B8JKT6-F1
#
_cell.length_a   1.000
_cell.length_b   1.000
_cell.length_c   1.000
_cell.angle_alpha   90.00
_cell.angle_beta   90.00
_cell.angle_gamma   90.00
#
_symmetry.space_group_name_H-M   'P 1'
#
loop_
_entity.id
_entity.type
_entity.pdbx_description
1 polymer ?
#
loop_
_entity_poly.entity_id
_entity_poly.type
_entity_poly.pdbx_seq_one_letter_code
_entity_poly.pdbx_strand_id
1 'polypeptide(L)'
;MNPPPIVNYFIAQNETLPVFNASMYEFIMAGNGVMLRSIREGLSVIAPFLEGTIPGLAFVPPQFHLQYPKVPSHLLKEILRLSQQVAPREILFHLYWSSNRWQLK
;
A
#
# COMPACT_ATOMS: atom_id res chain seq x y z
N MET A 1 13.42 24.08 -3.09
CA MET A 1 12.29 23.40 -2.41
C MET A 1 12.89 22.27 -1.60
N ASN A 2 12.64 22.19 -0.30
CA ASN A 2 13.20 21.09 0.51
C ASN A 2 12.51 19.78 0.13
N PRO A 3 13.23 18.65 0.13
CA PRO A 3 12.62 17.34 -0.09
C PRO A 3 11.58 17.06 1.00
N PRO A 4 10.49 16.33 0.69
CA PRO A 4 9.53 15.91 1.70
C PRO A 4 10.22 15.04 2.76
N PRO A 5 9.74 15.05 4.02
CA PRO A 5 10.27 14.18 5.06
C PRO A 5 9.99 12.70 4.73
N ILE A 6 10.75 11.79 5.34
CA ILE A 6 10.53 10.34 5.19
C ILE A 6 9.13 9.96 5.69
N VAL A 7 8.76 10.50 6.86
CA VAL A 7 7.46 10.32 7.49
C VAL A 7 6.86 11.69 7.78
N ASN A 8 5.56 11.84 7.55
CA ASN A 8 4.81 13.03 7.96
C ASN A 8 3.63 12.66 8.87
N TYR A 9 3.07 13.66 9.54
CA TYR A 9 1.99 13.49 10.52
C TYR A 9 0.90 14.53 10.26
N PHE A 10 -0.35 14.10 10.31
CA PHE A 10 -1.50 14.95 10.05
C PHE A 10 -2.66 14.61 10.99
N ILE A 11 -3.47 15.60 11.34
CA ILE A 11 -4.70 15.43 12.11
C ILE A 11 -5.88 15.75 11.18
N ALA A 12 -6.74 14.77 10.92
CA ALA A 12 -7.87 14.90 10.02
C ALA A 12 -9.02 15.65 10.68
N GLN A 13 -9.14 16.93 10.35
CA GLN A 13 -10.28 17.76 10.75
C GLN A 13 -11.47 17.61 9.80
N ASN A 14 -11.21 17.30 8.52
CA ASN A 14 -12.20 17.10 7.46
C ASN A 14 -11.95 15.77 6.75
N GLU A 15 -12.94 15.26 6.03
CA GLU A 15 -12.83 14.03 5.23
C GLU A 15 -11.86 14.18 4.05
N THR A 16 -11.70 15.40 3.53
CA THR A 16 -10.74 15.69 2.46
C THR A 16 -9.35 15.84 3.03
N LEU A 17 -8.47 14.90 2.69
CA LEU A 17 -7.07 14.92 3.12
C LEU A 17 -6.24 15.86 2.23
N PRO A 18 -5.22 16.53 2.79
CA PRO A 18 -4.29 17.34 2.01
C PRO A 18 -3.48 16.47 1.03
N VAL A 19 -2.82 17.13 0.08
CA VAL A 19 -1.86 16.48 -0.83
C VAL A 19 -0.83 15.71 -0.01
N PHE A 20 -0.53 14.48 -0.44
CA PHE A 20 0.48 13.62 0.18
C PHE A 20 1.85 14.29 0.15
N ASN A 21 2.49 14.40 1.31
CA ASN A 21 3.75 15.11 1.51
C ASN A 21 4.69 14.32 2.43
N ALA A 22 5.03 13.11 2.00
CA ALA A 22 6.09 12.28 2.59
C ALA A 22 6.78 11.48 1.48
N SER A 23 8.01 11.03 1.70
CA SER A 23 8.68 10.13 0.77
C SER A 23 8.35 8.65 1.00
N MET A 24 7.80 8.29 2.18
CA MET A 24 7.45 6.90 2.52
C MET A 24 5.98 6.76 2.92
N TYR A 25 5.56 7.38 4.03
CA TYR A 25 4.19 7.32 4.52
C TYR A 25 3.85 8.47 5.46
N GLU A 26 2.57 8.63 5.74
CA GLU A 26 2.04 9.60 6.68
C GLU A 26 1.16 8.91 7.72
N PHE A 27 1.26 9.35 8.97
CA PHE A 27 0.30 9.01 9.99
C PHE A 27 -0.82 10.05 10.00
N ILE A 28 -2.05 9.58 9.96
CA ILE A 28 -3.25 10.39 10.03
C ILE A 28 -3.97 10.06 11.33
N MET A 29 -4.03 11.00 12.25
CA MET A 29 -4.94 10.91 13.39
C MET A 29 -6.34 11.28 12.91
N ALA A 30 -7.28 10.36 13.03
CA ALA A 30 -8.64 10.43 12.50
C ALA A 30 -9.66 10.02 13.56
N GLY A 31 -10.94 10.26 13.28
CA GLY A 31 -12.05 9.87 14.16
C GLY A 31 -12.11 8.37 14.42
N ASN A 32 -11.58 7.56 13.51
CA ASN A 32 -11.48 6.09 13.61
C ASN A 32 -10.09 5.58 14.02
N GLY A 33 -9.27 6.42 14.66
CA GLY A 33 -7.98 6.04 15.22
C GLY A 33 -6.80 6.63 14.45
N VAL A 34 -5.70 5.90 14.36
CA VAL A 34 -4.52 6.29 13.57
C VAL A 34 -4.50 5.46 12.30
N MET A 35 -4.46 6.15 11.16
CA MET A 35 -4.34 5.56 9.83
C MET A 35 -2.94 5.79 9.28
N LEU A 36 -2.44 4.85 8.48
CA LEU A 36 -1.23 5.01 7.69
C LEU A 36 -1.61 5.24 6.23
N ARG A 37 -1.18 6.37 5.66
CA ARG A 37 -1.34 6.70 4.24
C ARG A 37 -0.01 6.56 3.53
N SER A 38 0.02 5.90 2.37
CA SER A 38 1.22 5.81 1.52
C SER A 38 0.84 5.82 0.04
N ILE A 39 1.68 6.45 -0.78
CA ILE A 39 1.50 6.55 -2.22
C ILE A 39 2.84 6.28 -2.90
N ARG A 40 2.83 5.36 -3.87
CA ARG A 40 3.91 5.14 -4.84
C ARG A 40 3.33 4.93 -6.22
N GLU A 41 4.20 4.80 -7.23
CA GLU A 41 3.75 4.53 -8.60
C GLU A 41 2.88 3.26 -8.67
N GLY A 42 1.63 3.46 -9.10
CA GLY A 42 0.62 2.41 -9.29
C GLY A 42 0.03 1.82 -8.01
N LEU A 43 0.33 2.34 -6.83
CA LEU A 43 -0.28 1.90 -5.57
C LEU A 43 -0.50 3.09 -4.62
N SER A 44 -1.73 3.25 -4.16
CA SER A 44 -2.04 4.09 -3.00
C SER A 44 -2.83 3.30 -1.95
N VAL A 45 -2.56 3.59 -0.68
CA VAL A 45 -3.19 2.91 0.45
C VAL A 45 -3.44 3.87 1.60
N ILE A 46 -4.57 3.68 2.27
CA ILE A 46 -4.85 4.12 3.63
C ILE A 46 -5.22 2.87 4.42
N ALA A 47 -4.42 2.49 5.39
CA ALA A 47 -4.62 1.30 6.20
C ALA A 47 -4.76 1.67 7.68
N PRO A 48 -5.57 0.95 8.48
CA PRO A 48 -5.61 1.15 9.92
C PRO A 48 -4.25 0.80 10.52
N PHE A 49 -3.69 1.70 11.31
CA PHE A 49 -2.48 1.46 12.11
C PHE A 49 -2.85 1.17 13.57
N LEU A 50 -3.75 1.98 14.13
CA LEU A 50 -4.35 1.76 15.44
C LEU A 50 -5.82 2.13 15.35
N GLU A 51 -6.71 1.17 15.60
CA GLU A 51 -8.15 1.44 15.65
C GLU A 51 -8.54 2.11 16.96
N GLY A 52 -9.52 3.01 16.89
CA GLY A 52 -10.06 3.68 18.06
C GLY A 52 -11.12 4.70 17.67
N THR A 53 -11.73 5.33 18.67
CA THR A 53 -12.67 6.44 18.44
C THR A 53 -12.07 7.71 19.03
N ILE A 54 -11.82 8.72 18.19
CA ILE A 54 -11.32 10.03 18.62
C ILE A 54 -12.41 11.07 18.33
N PRO A 55 -13.18 11.49 19.35
CA PRO A 55 -14.28 12.44 19.16
C PRO A 55 -13.81 13.77 18.55
N GLY A 56 -14.59 14.31 17.62
CA GLY A 56 -14.33 15.60 16.98
C GLY A 56 -13.38 15.57 15.78
N LEU A 57 -12.82 14.42 15.41
CA LEU A 57 -12.02 14.25 14.19
C LEU A 57 -12.83 13.58 13.07
N ALA A 58 -12.42 13.84 11.82
CA ALA A 58 -13.04 13.25 10.65
C ALA A 58 -12.75 11.75 10.54
N PHE A 59 -13.75 10.97 10.12
CA PHE A 59 -13.59 9.55 9.84
C PHE A 59 -12.84 9.36 8.53
N VAL A 60 -11.74 8.59 8.54
CA VAL A 60 -10.92 8.32 7.34
C VAL A 60 -10.98 6.82 7.06
N PRO A 61 -11.81 6.35 6.11
CA PRO A 61 -11.95 4.93 5.84
C PRO A 61 -10.67 4.34 5.26
N PRO A 62 -10.40 3.03 5.48
CA PRO A 62 -9.36 2.33 4.75
C PRO A 62 -9.59 2.41 3.24
N GLN A 63 -8.53 2.59 2.48
CA GLN A 63 -8.55 2.69 1.02
C GLN A 63 -7.40 1.88 0.45
N PHE A 64 -7.64 1.19 -0.65
CA PHE A 64 -6.61 0.49 -1.39
C PHE A 64 -6.88 0.67 -2.88
N HIS A 65 -5.90 1.19 -3.59
CA HIS A 65 -5.98 1.39 -5.02
C HIS A 65 -4.70 0.91 -5.68
N LEU A 66 -4.80 -0.21 -6.39
CA LEU A 66 -3.76 -0.76 -7.25
C LEU A 66 -4.12 -0.40 -8.70
N GLN A 67 -3.26 0.35 -9.38
CA GLN A 67 -3.48 0.78 -10.77
C GLN A 67 -3.13 -0.32 -11.78
N TYR A 68 -2.49 -1.40 -11.32
CA TYR A 68 -2.17 -2.56 -12.13
C TYR A 68 -3.32 -3.59 -12.09
N PRO A 69 -3.59 -4.33 -13.19
CA PRO A 69 -4.60 -5.38 -13.18
C PRO A 69 -4.16 -6.52 -12.27
N LYS A 70 -5.09 -7.40 -11.91
CA LYS A 70 -4.79 -8.62 -11.14
C LYS A 70 -3.72 -9.46 -11.84
N VAL A 71 -2.83 -10.07 -11.05
CA VAL A 71 -1.84 -11.02 -11.55
C VAL A 71 -2.57 -12.22 -12.20
N PRO A 72 -2.26 -12.58 -13.46
CA PRO A 72 -2.83 -13.73 -14.13
C PRO A 72 -2.59 -15.03 -13.37
N SER A 73 -3.62 -15.86 -13.25
CA SER A 73 -3.57 -17.10 -12.46
C SER A 73 -2.50 -18.09 -12.93
N HIS A 74 -2.15 -18.09 -14.21
CA HIS A 74 -1.11 -18.98 -14.74
C HIS A 74 0.28 -18.66 -14.16
N LEU A 75 0.60 -17.40 -13.86
CA LEU A 75 1.86 -17.03 -13.23
C LEU A 75 1.95 -17.54 -11.79
N LEU A 76 0.85 -17.46 -11.03
CA LEU A 76 0.79 -18.02 -9.67
C LEU A 76 0.89 -19.55 -9.67
N LYS A 77 0.24 -20.22 -10.64
CA LYS A 77 0.37 -21.68 -10.80
C LYS A 77 1.81 -22.09 -11.09
N GLU A 78 2.51 -21.31 -11.92
CA GLU A 78 3.91 -21.55 -12.24
C GLU A 78 4.83 -21.36 -11.03
N ILE A 79 4.63 -20.27 -10.26
CA ILE A 79 5.33 -20.05 -8.97
C ILE A 79 5.13 -21.26 -8.05
N LEU A 80 3.89 -21.71 -7.85
CA LEU A 80 3.59 -22.84 -6.97
C LEU A 80 4.27 -24.13 -7.44
N ARG A 81 4.19 -24.42 -8.75
CA ARG A 81 4.82 -25.60 -9.36
C ARG A 81 6.33 -25.61 -9.14
N LEU A 82 7.00 -24.48 -9.37
CA LEU A 82 8.44 -24.35 -9.19
C LEU A 82 8.84 -24.45 -7.71
N SER A 83 8.09 -23.84 -6.79
CA SER A 83 8.31 -23.96 -5.35
C SER A 83 8.22 -25.42 -4.86
N GLN A 84 7.25 -26.19 -5.36
CA GLN A 84 7.11 -27.60 -4.99
C GLN A 84 8.29 -28.46 -5.45
N GLN A 85 8.92 -28.13 -6.58
CA GLN A 85 10.05 -28.87 -7.13
C GLN A 85 11.34 -28.67 -6.34
N VAL A 86 11.52 -27.50 -5.71
CA VAL A 86 12.72 -27.18 -4.93
C VAL A 86 12.57 -27.50 -3.44
N ALA A 87 11.35 -27.81 -2.98
CA ALA A 87 11.09 -28.12 -1.57
C ALA A 87 12.03 -29.22 -1.04
N PRO A 88 12.59 -29.06 0.18
CA PRO A 88 12.29 -28.03 1.19
C PRO A 88 13.11 -26.73 1.03
N ARG A 89 13.81 -26.53 -0.09
CA ARG A 89 14.58 -25.30 -0.35
C ARG A 89 13.66 -24.17 -0.76
N GLU A 90 14.16 -22.95 -0.62
CA GLU A 90 13.48 -21.73 -1.05
C GLU A 90 13.90 -21.32 -2.48
N ILE A 91 13.00 -20.64 -3.18
CA ILE A 91 13.24 -20.00 -4.48
C ILE A 91 12.59 -18.62 -4.47
N LEU A 92 13.29 -17.64 -5.04
CA LEU A 92 12.81 -16.27 -5.16
C LEU A 92 12.16 -16.03 -6.52
N PHE A 93 11.00 -15.39 -6.52
CA PHE A 93 10.32 -14.93 -7.73
C PHE A 93 10.12 -13.42 -7.69
N HIS A 94 10.39 -12.75 -8.81
CA HIS A 94 10.10 -11.34 -8.98
C HIS A 94 8.93 -11.16 -9.95
N LEU A 95 7.76 -10.83 -9.40
CA LEU A 95 6.59 -10.39 -10.15
C LEU A 95 6.64 -8.89 -10.36
N TYR A 96 6.65 -8.45 -11.62
CA TYR A 96 6.67 -7.03 -11.95
C TYR A 96 5.78 -6.72 -13.15
N TRP A 97 5.28 -5.49 -13.18
CA TRP A 97 4.47 -4.97 -14.28
C TRP A 97 5.37 -4.23 -15.27
N SER A 98 5.35 -4.63 -16.55
CA SER A 98 6.08 -3.95 -17.61
C SER A 98 5.41 -4.20 -18.96
N SER A 99 5.43 -3.21 -19.85
CA SER A 99 4.86 -3.32 -21.20
C SER A 99 3.40 -3.77 -21.19
N ASN A 100 2.60 -3.21 -20.26
CA ASN A 100 1.18 -3.51 -20.08
C ASN A 100 0.87 -5.00 -19.81
N ARG A 101 1.81 -5.72 -19.17
CA ARG A 101 1.64 -7.13 -18.78
C ARG A 101 2.43 -7.46 -17.53
N TRP A 102 1.97 -8.50 -16.83
CA TRP A 102 2.73 -9.09 -15.74
C TRP A 102 3.86 -9.95 -16.28
N GLN A 103 5.01 -9.87 -15.62
CA GLN A 103 6.20 -10.64 -15.91
C GLN A 103 6.63 -11.39 -14.64
N LEU A 104 7.13 -12.61 -14.83
CA LEU A 104 7.71 -13.44 -13.78
C LEU A 104 9.17 -13.69 -14.14
N LYS A 105 10.08 -13.32 -13.24
CA LYS A 105 11.51 -13.59 -13.35
C LYS A 105 12.01 -14.35 -12.13
#